data_AF-A0A142YF36-F1
#
_entry.id   AF-A0A142YF36-F1
#
_cell.length_a   1.000
_cell.length_b   1.000
_cell.length_c   1.000
_cell.angle_alpha   90.00
_cell.angle_beta   90.00
_cell.angle_gamma   90.00
#
_symmetry.space_group_name_H-M   'P 1'
#
loop_
_entity.id
_entity.type
_entity.pdbx_description
1 polymer ?
#
loop_
_entity_poly.entity_id
_entity_poly.type
_entity_poly.pdbx_seq_one_letter_code
_entity_poly.pdbx_strand_id
1 'polypeptide(L)' 'MTRTIACPENCDLLACAAGDDSSPGVRSHVEACPRCRRAVQRLRREISYIRSALAPDLRPASTALVLRTGTSGV' A
#
# COMPACT_ATOMS: atom_id res chain seq x y z
N MET A 1 -18.68 6.50 -31.29
CA MET A 1 -18.11 7.69 -30.62
C MET A 1 -17.08 7.21 -29.59
N THR A 2 -15.79 7.32 -29.89
CA THR A 2 -14.71 6.98 -28.95
C THR A 2 -14.57 8.11 -27.94
N ARG A 3 -15.17 7.92 -26.75
CA ARG A 3 -15.00 8.83 -25.62
C ARG A 3 -13.55 8.71 -25.19
N THR A 4 -12.71 9.68 -25.56
CA THR A 4 -11.36 9.82 -25.01
C THR A 4 -11.52 10.15 -23.54
N ILE A 5 -11.58 9.12 -22.68
CA ILE A 5 -11.63 9.32 -21.23
C ILE A 5 -10.29 9.93 -20.86
N ALA A 6 -10.31 11.23 -20.55
CA ALA A 6 -9.13 11.92 -20.05
C ALA A 6 -8.55 11.15 -18.86
N CYS A 7 -7.23 11.20 -18.69
CA CYS A 7 -6.61 10.60 -17.52
C CYS A 7 -7.19 11.26 -16.25
N PRO A 8 -7.47 10.47 -15.20
CA PRO A 8 -7.94 11.00 -13.92
C PRO A 8 -6.92 11.95 -13.31
N GLU A 9 -7.38 12.78 -12.37
CA GLU A 9 -6.54 13.77 -11.72
C GLU A 9 -5.47 13.11 -10.84
N ASN A 10 -4.40 13.83 -10.55
CA ASN A 10 -3.30 13.30 -9.72
C ASN A 10 -3.78 12.91 -8.31
N CYS A 11 -4.73 13.63 -7.74
CA CYS A 11 -5.32 13.33 -6.44
C CYS A 11 -6.02 11.95 -6.44
N ASP A 12 -6.76 11.63 -7.49
CA ASP A 12 -7.42 10.33 -7.65
C ASP A 12 -6.42 9.18 -7.79
N LEU A 13 -5.34 9.40 -8.56
CA LEU A 13 -4.26 8.43 -8.71
C LEU A 13 -3.53 8.18 -7.38
N LEU A 14 -3.37 9.22 -6.56
CA LEU A 14 -2.75 9.14 -5.24
C LEU A 14 -3.64 8.38 -4.26
N ALA A 15 -4.94 8.69 -4.19
CA ALA A 15 -5.90 7.91 -3.40
C ALA A 15 -5.88 6.42 -3.81
N CYS A 16 -5.83 6.15 -5.12
CA CYS A 16 -5.79 4.79 -5.65
C CYS A 16 -4.48 4.07 -5.31
N ALA A 17 -3.37 4.80 -5.19
CA ALA A 17 -2.08 4.27 -4.78
C ALA A 17 -1.99 4.03 -3.27
N ALA A 18 -2.59 4.90 -2.46
CA ALA A 18 -2.60 4.82 -1.01
C ALA A 18 -3.46 3.68 -0.45
N GLY A 19 -4.39 3.17 -1.27
CA GLY A 19 -5.36 2.14 -0.89
C GLY A 19 -6.68 2.72 -0.37
N ASP A 20 -6.86 4.03 -0.49
CA ASP A 20 -8.07 4.74 -0.05
C ASP A 20 -9.24 4.52 -1.02
N ASP A 21 -10.42 5.02 -0.63
CA ASP A 21 -11.67 4.93 -1.39
C ASP A 21 -11.62 5.75 -2.69
N SER A 22 -10.99 5.16 -3.70
CA SER A 22 -11.00 5.66 -5.07
C SER A 22 -12.25 5.19 -5.80
N SER A 23 -12.84 6.09 -6.58
CA SER A 23 -14.00 5.77 -7.42
C SER A 23 -13.73 4.54 -8.31
N PRO A 24 -14.71 3.63 -8.48
CA PRO A 24 -14.56 2.45 -9.33
C PRO A 24 -14.22 2.79 -10.78
N GLY A 25 -14.62 3.98 -11.27
CA GLY A 25 -14.26 4.48 -12.59
C GLY A 25 -12.75 4.76 -12.73
N VAL A 26 -12.12 5.29 -11.68
CA VAL A 26 -10.67 5.53 -11.64
C VAL A 26 -9.92 4.20 -11.62
N ARG A 27 -10.37 3.23 -10.82
CA ARG A 27 -9.78 1.89 -10.78
C ARG A 27 -9.83 1.21 -12.16
N SER A 28 -10.99 1.24 -12.80
CA SER A 28 -11.18 0.69 -14.15
C SER A 28 -10.30 1.40 -15.18
N HIS A 29 -10.15 2.73 -15.10
CA HIS A 29 -9.26 3.48 -15.97
C HIS A 29 -7.79 3.12 -15.74
N VAL A 30 -7.34 3.01 -14.49
CA VAL A 30 -5.95 2.65 -14.16
C VAL A 30 -5.60 1.26 -14.70
N GLU A 31 -6.54 0.32 -14.69
CA GLU A 31 -6.36 -1.00 -15.27
C GLU A 31 -6.23 -0.96 -16.80
N ALA A 32 -7.01 -0.11 -17.46
CA ALA A 32 -7.02 0.03 -18.92
C ALA A 32 -5.92 0.95 -19.49
N CYS A 33 -5.46 1.95 -18.73
CA CYS A 33 -4.54 2.98 -19.18
C CYS A 33 -3.10 2.70 -18.70
N PRO A 34 -2.15 2.36 -19.59
CA PRO A 34 -0.79 2.00 -19.19
C PRO A 34 -0.02 3.15 -18.54
N ARG A 35 -0.35 4.41 -18.89
CA ARG A 35 0.24 5.59 -18.28
C ARG A 35 -0.18 5.75 -16.82
N CYS A 36 -1.47 5.66 -16.54
CA CYS A 36 -2.01 5.73 -15.18
C CYS A 36 -1.57 4.54 -14.34
N ARG A 37 -1.49 3.33 -14.93
CA ARG A 37 -0.93 2.15 -14.26
C ARG A 37 0.50 2.37 -13.77
N ARG A 38 1.37 2.92 -14.62
CA ARG A 38 2.77 3.23 -14.25
C ARG A 38 2.83 4.31 -13.16
N ALA A 39 1.99 5.34 -13.25
CA ALA A 39 1.91 6.40 -12.25
C ALA A 39 1.51 5.84 -10.87
N VAL A 40 0.46 5.02 -10.81
CA VAL A 40 0.01 4.39 -9.55
C VAL A 40 1.07 3.45 -8.98
N GLN A 41 1.77 2.67 -9.82
CA GLN A 41 2.87 1.82 -9.36
C GLN A 41 4.02 2.63 -8.76
N ARG A 42 4.37 3.77 -9.35
CA ARG A 42 5.39 4.66 -8.81
C ARG A 42 4.95 5.23 -7.46
N LEU A 43 3.73 5.76 -7.38
CA LEU A 43 3.16 6.30 -6.14
C LEU A 43 3.13 5.24 -5.03
N ARG A 44 2.74 4.00 -5.34
CA ARG A 44 2.77 2.89 -4.36
C ARG A 44 4.16 2.65 -3.76
N ARG A 45 5.21 2.72 -4.58
CA ARG A 45 6.60 2.58 -4.10
C ARG A 45 7.01 3.74 -3.20
N GLU A 46 6.69 4.97 -3.61
CA GLU A 46 6.98 6.17 -2.82
C GLU A 46 6.23 6.14 -1.48
N ILE A 47 4.94 5.79 -1.49
CA ILE A 47 4.13 5.62 -0.27
C ILE A 47 4.71 4.54 0.63
N SER A 48 5.08 3.37 0.08
CA SER A 48 5.71 2.31 0.85
C SER A 48 7.04 2.75 1.47
N TYR A 49 7.87 3.44 0.70
CA TYR A 49 9.15 3.96 1.18
C TYR A 49 8.95 4.96 2.33
N ILE A 50 8.03 5.91 2.16
CA ILE A 50 7.70 6.90 3.19
C ILE A 50 7.16 6.20 4.44
N ARG A 51 6.23 5.25 4.30
CA ARG A 51 5.68 4.48 5.43
C ARG A 51 6.78 3.70 6.17
N SER A 52 7.72 3.09 5.45
CA SER A 52 8.87 2.40 6.07
C SER A 52 9.84 3.35 6.76
N ALA A 53 10.12 4.52 6.17
CA ALA A 53 10.99 5.53 6.77
C ALA A 53 10.36 6.17 8.02
N LEU A 54 9.03 6.33 8.04
CA LEU A 54 8.28 6.88 9.16
C LEU A 54 7.92 5.84 10.24
N ALA A 55 8.03 4.55 9.94
CA ALA A 55 7.81 3.46 10.88
C ALA A 55 9.11 2.72 11.25
N PRO A 56 10.12 3.38 11.85
CA PRO A 56 11.37 2.70 12.20
C PRO A 56 11.22 1.66 13.33
N ASP A 57 10.10 1.62 14.07
CA ASP A 57 10.03 0.85 15.34
C ASP A 57 8.74 0.05 15.58
N LEU A 58 8.08 -0.45 14.53
CA LEU A 58 7.24 -1.64 14.68
C LEU A 58 8.08 -2.87 14.36
N ARG A 59 9.18 -3.05 15.10
CA ARG A 59 9.82 -4.36 15.20
C ARG A 59 8.71 -5.29 15.71
N PRO A 60 8.30 -6.34 14.97
CA PRO A 60 7.44 -7.34 15.56
C PRO A 60 8.21 -7.84 16.77
N ALA A 61 7.67 -7.58 17.97
CA ALA A 61 8.22 -8.08 19.21
C ALA A 61 8.46 -9.57 18.95
N SER A 62 9.73 -9.93 18.84
CA SER A 62 10.13 -11.30 18.59
C SER A 62 9.41 -12.09 19.67
N THR A 63 8.53 -12.98 19.23
CA THR A 63 7.79 -13.91 20.09
C THR A 63 8.78 -14.96 20.57
N ALA A 64 9.83 -14.49 21.24
CA ALA A 64 10.82 -15.24 21.97
C ALA A 64 10.49 -15.06 23.45
N LEU A 65 9.24 -15.39 23.83
CA LEU A 65 8.94 -15.73 25.22
C LEU A 65 9.21 -17.23 25.36
N VAL A 66 10.50 -17.50 25.50
CA VAL A 66 11.04 -18.72 26.08
C VAL A 66 10.45 -18.83 27.49
N LEU A 67 9.43 -19.68 27.68
CA LEU A 67 9.09 -20.20 28.99
C LEU A 67 9.97 -21.42 29.26
N ARG A 68 11.22 -21.14 29.64
CA ARG A 68 12.02 -22.04 30.48
C ARG A 68 11.89 -21.51 31.91
N THR A 69 11.12 -22.19 32.76
CA THR A 69 11.53 -22.68 34.10
C THR A 69 10.33 -23.25 34.88
N GLY A 70 10.58 -24.39 35.53
CA GLY A 70 9.70 -25.10 36.46
C GLY A 70 10.23 -26.52 36.67
N THR A 71 11.43 -26.71 37.21
CA THR A 71 11.71 -26.94 38.65
C THR A 71 10.94 -28.11 39.27
N SER A 72 11.62 -29.26 39.40
CA SER A 72 11.70 -30.18 40.56
C SER A 72 10.47 -30.55 41.40
N GLY A 73 10.27 -31.87 41.60
CA GLY A 73 9.42 -32.52 42.61
C GLY A 73 8.47 -33.53 41.95
N VAL A 74 8.49 -34.84 42.20
CA VAL A 74 8.85 -35.67 43.37
C VAL A 74 9.46 -37.00 42.94
#